data_AF-A0A1H9HXE1-F1
#
_entry.id   AF-A0A1H9HXE1-F1
#
_cell.length_a   1.000
_cell.length_b   1.000
_cell.length_c   1.000
_cell.angle_alpha   90.00
_cell.angle_beta   90.00
_cell.angle_gamma   90.00
#
_symmetry.space_group_name_H-M   'P 1'
#
loop_
_entity.id
_entity.type
_entity.pdbx_description
1 polymer ?
#
loop_
_entity_poly.entity_id
_entity_poly.type
_entity_poly.pdbx_seq_one_letter_code
_entity_poly.pdbx_strand_id
1 'polypeptide(L)'
;MTATIEPAAKLAQARVSSEFRTKWRNQIMQEHSLELVEADQIISDTLSFLTVGIANRTEYRPSKKVDIGWHQFILNTQEYAAFCAREAGYFIHHAPDEFTAPRRDEAAVREALAPTVEAITKAGLPFHPELWQSGGDRCSQCHSGCTNCGQGDDPH
;
A
#
# COMPACT_ATOMS: atom_id res chain seq x y z
N MET A 1 5.76 35.06 -21.69
CA MET A 1 5.72 33.64 -22.08
C MET A 1 5.19 32.87 -20.89
N THR A 2 3.89 32.60 -20.86
CA THR A 2 3.25 31.77 -19.84
C THR A 2 3.59 30.32 -20.16
N ALA A 3 4.42 29.69 -19.33
CA ALA A 3 4.71 28.26 -19.44
C ALA A 3 3.42 27.49 -19.08
N THR A 4 2.84 26.83 -20.07
CA THR A 4 1.77 25.86 -19.86
C THR A 4 2.39 24.69 -19.10
N ILE A 5 2.12 24.58 -17.81
CA ILE A 5 2.48 23.40 -17.02
C ILE A 5 1.56 22.29 -17.52
N GLU A 6 2.09 21.37 -18.32
CA GLU A 6 1.36 20.15 -18.66
C GLU A 6 1.05 19.40 -17.36
N PRO A 7 -0.21 18.97 -17.14
CA PRO A 7 -0.53 18.18 -15.96
C PRO A 7 0.30 16.89 -16.02
N ALA A 8 0.98 16.57 -14.92
CA ALA A 8 1.71 15.32 -14.79
C ALA A 8 0.77 14.17 -15.20
N ALA A 9 1.22 13.32 -16.14
CA ALA A 9 0.41 12.21 -16.63
C ALA A 9 -0.04 11.34 -15.46
N LYS A 10 -1.35 11.09 -15.35
CA LYS A 10 -1.90 10.21 -14.32
C LYS A 10 -1.32 8.81 -14.48
N LEU A 11 -0.89 8.21 -13.38
CA LEU A 11 -0.37 6.85 -13.40
C LEU A 11 -1.54 5.87 -13.52
N ALA A 12 -1.38 4.82 -14.31
CA ALA A 12 -2.33 3.72 -14.32
C ALA A 12 -2.11 2.88 -13.05
N GLN A 13 -3.17 2.65 -12.25
CA GLN A 13 -3.09 1.78 -11.08
C GLN A 13 -2.77 0.34 -11.52
N ALA A 14 -1.87 -0.30 -10.78
CA ALA A 14 -1.56 -1.72 -10.93
C ALA A 14 -2.83 -2.57 -10.78
N ARG A 15 -2.91 -3.68 -11.51
CA ARG A 15 -4.14 -4.48 -11.61
C ARG A 15 -3.93 -5.91 -11.15
N VAL A 16 -5.00 -6.48 -10.64
CA VAL A 16 -5.16 -7.92 -10.37
C VAL A 16 -6.42 -8.42 -11.07
N SER A 17 -6.55 -9.74 -11.25
CA SER A 17 -7.76 -10.32 -11.83
C SER A 17 -8.99 -10.05 -10.94
N SER A 18 -10.18 -9.99 -11.54
CA SER A 18 -11.44 -9.82 -10.81
C SER A 18 -11.72 -10.96 -9.84
N GLU A 19 -11.37 -12.19 -10.25
CA GLU A 19 -11.45 -13.38 -9.41
C GLU A 19 -10.57 -13.25 -8.17
N PHE A 20 -9.29 -12.90 -8.35
CA PHE A 20 -8.39 -12.72 -7.22
C PHE A 20 -8.82 -11.56 -6.33
N ARG A 21 -9.28 -10.44 -6.92
CA ARG A 21 -9.80 -9.31 -6.14
C ARG A 21 -10.95 -9.74 -5.22
N THR A 22 -11.85 -10.60 -5.70
CA THR A 22 -12.97 -11.12 -4.90
C THR A 22 -12.46 -12.03 -3.77
N LYS A 23 -11.53 -12.94 -4.06
CA LYS A 23 -10.88 -13.81 -3.07
C LYS A 23 -10.19 -12.99 -1.97
N TRP A 24 -9.37 -12.03 -2.37
CA TRP A 24 -8.61 -11.16 -1.47
C TRP A 24 -9.53 -10.35 -0.56
N ARG A 25 -10.63 -9.79 -1.10
CA ARG A 25 -11.64 -9.08 -0.33
C ARG A 25 -12.28 -9.95 0.74
N ASN A 26 -12.71 -11.15 0.37
CA ASN A 26 -13.34 -12.09 1.30
C ASN A 26 -12.41 -12.48 2.44
N GLN A 27 -11.11 -12.66 2.15
CA GLN A 27 -10.11 -12.94 3.18
C GLN A 27 -9.93 -11.77 4.16
N ILE A 28 -9.79 -10.53 3.65
CA ILE A 28 -9.70 -9.32 4.49
C ILE A 28 -10.92 -9.21 5.40
N MET A 29 -12.12 -9.38 4.85
CA MET A 29 -13.37 -9.30 5.61
C MET A 29 -13.42 -10.35 6.73
N GLN A 30 -12.99 -11.59 6.45
CA GLN A 30 -12.99 -12.67 7.45
C GLN A 30 -11.98 -12.45 8.57
N GLU A 31 -10.74 -12.07 8.25
CA GLU A 31 -9.67 -11.94 9.25
C GLU A 31 -9.85 -10.68 10.12
N HIS A 32 -10.35 -9.59 9.53
CA HIS A 32 -10.41 -8.29 10.20
C HIS A 32 -11.83 -7.84 10.57
N SER A 33 -12.85 -8.68 10.31
CA SER A 33 -14.27 -8.36 10.56
C SER A 33 -14.69 -7.02 9.94
N LEU A 34 -14.25 -6.77 8.71
CA LEU A 34 -14.53 -5.54 7.96
C LEU A 34 -15.72 -5.71 7.01
N GLU A 35 -16.40 -4.60 6.74
CA GLU A 35 -17.50 -4.54 5.78
C GLU A 35 -17.00 -4.56 4.33
N LEU A 36 -17.88 -4.96 3.41
CA LEU A 36 -17.57 -5.12 1.99
C LEU A 36 -16.94 -3.86 1.37
N VAL A 37 -17.54 -2.70 1.65
CA VAL A 37 -17.10 -1.41 1.09
C VAL A 37 -15.69 -1.07 1.59
N GLU A 38 -15.46 -1.19 2.89
CA GLU A 38 -14.17 -0.87 3.49
C GLU A 38 -13.06 -1.81 2.99
N ALA A 39 -13.34 -3.12 2.87
CA ALA A 39 -12.40 -4.07 2.30
C ALA A 39 -12.06 -3.73 0.83
N ASP A 40 -13.03 -3.28 0.04
CA ASP A 40 -12.80 -2.84 -1.34
C ASP A 40 -11.94 -1.57 -1.44
N GLN A 41 -12.15 -0.62 -0.52
CA GLN A 41 -11.34 0.60 -0.42
C GLN A 41 -9.91 0.26 0.00
N ILE A 42 -9.72 -0.64 0.98
CA ILE A 42 -8.39 -1.13 1.39
C ILE A 42 -7.64 -1.75 0.22
N ILE A 43 -8.30 -2.61 -0.56
CA ILE A 43 -7.70 -3.20 -1.76
C ILE A 43 -7.31 -2.11 -2.77
N SER A 44 -8.21 -1.16 -3.01
CA SER A 44 -7.96 -0.05 -3.93
C SER A 44 -6.72 0.75 -3.52
N ASP A 45 -6.63 1.14 -2.26
CA ASP A 45 -5.54 1.98 -1.77
C ASP A 45 -4.23 1.21 -1.63
N THR A 46 -4.29 -0.11 -1.36
CA THR A 46 -3.13 -1.00 -1.43
C THR A 46 -2.52 -1.04 -2.83
N LEU A 47 -3.37 -1.16 -3.87
CA LEU A 47 -2.89 -1.13 -5.25
C LEU A 47 -2.30 0.24 -5.59
N SER A 48 -2.91 1.34 -5.15
CA SER A 48 -2.34 2.69 -5.33
C SER A 48 -0.97 2.85 -4.66
N PHE A 49 -0.84 2.38 -3.42
CA PHE A 49 0.41 2.37 -2.66
C PHE A 49 1.53 1.60 -3.39
N LEU A 50 1.23 0.36 -3.82
CA LEU A 50 2.21 -0.45 -4.56
C LEU A 50 2.57 0.21 -5.89
N THR A 51 1.60 0.80 -6.59
CA THR A 51 1.83 1.48 -7.88
C THR A 51 2.82 2.64 -7.71
N VAL A 52 2.68 3.49 -6.70
CA VAL A 52 3.63 4.60 -6.48
C VAL A 52 4.98 4.12 -5.98
N GLY A 53 5.03 3.06 -5.18
CA GLY A 53 6.29 2.43 -4.74
C GLY A 53 7.10 1.90 -5.91
N ILE A 54 6.44 1.21 -6.84
CA ILE A 54 7.07 0.70 -8.07
C ILE A 54 7.56 1.86 -8.94
N ALA A 55 6.72 2.86 -9.20
CA ALA A 55 7.04 3.93 -10.14
C ALA A 55 8.19 4.84 -9.68
N ASN A 56 8.29 5.12 -8.38
CA ASN A 56 9.31 6.03 -7.86
C ASN A 56 10.58 5.33 -7.38
N ARG A 57 10.55 4.00 -7.18
CA ARG A 57 11.65 3.22 -6.58
C ARG A 57 12.15 3.82 -5.25
N THR A 58 11.23 4.39 -4.48
CA THR A 58 11.47 5.03 -3.18
C THR A 58 10.75 4.25 -2.09
N GLU A 59 11.32 4.23 -0.89
CA GLU A 59 10.67 3.67 0.29
C GLU A 59 9.47 4.53 0.69
N TYR A 60 8.29 3.93 0.61
CA TYR A 60 7.03 4.52 1.07
C TYR A 60 6.44 3.69 2.20
N ARG A 61 5.61 4.36 3.01
CA ARG A 61 4.97 3.78 4.19
C ARG A 61 3.45 3.67 3.95
N PRO A 62 2.84 2.48 4.03
CA PRO A 62 1.40 2.33 4.05
C PRO A 62 0.84 2.82 5.40
N SER A 63 -0.43 3.23 5.41
CA SER A 63 -1.19 3.36 6.65
C SER A 63 -1.50 1.97 7.22
N LYS A 64 -1.98 1.90 8.47
CA LYS A 64 -2.38 0.62 9.10
C LYS A 64 -3.43 -0.15 8.29
N LYS A 65 -4.46 0.54 7.77
CA LYS A 65 -5.53 -0.12 7.00
C LYS A 65 -5.04 -0.59 5.64
N VAL A 66 -4.13 0.15 5.00
CA VAL A 66 -3.53 -0.25 3.73
C VAL A 66 -2.55 -1.41 3.92
N ASP A 67 -1.82 -1.43 5.03
CA ASP A 67 -0.91 -2.51 5.38
C ASP A 67 -1.65 -3.83 5.64
N ILE A 68 -2.86 -3.81 6.20
CA ILE A 68 -3.75 -4.99 6.27
C ILE A 68 -3.98 -5.60 4.88
N GLY A 69 -4.31 -4.75 3.90
CA GLY A 69 -4.50 -5.19 2.52
C GLY A 69 -3.22 -5.83 1.98
N TRP A 70 -2.09 -5.16 2.14
CA TRP A 70 -0.81 -5.64 1.62
C TRP A 70 -0.36 -6.96 2.27
N HIS A 71 -0.48 -7.10 3.60
CA HIS A 71 -0.23 -8.36 4.30
C HIS A 71 -1.08 -9.49 3.74
N GLN A 72 -2.40 -9.28 3.59
CA GLN A 72 -3.27 -10.31 3.06
C GLN A 72 -2.92 -10.67 1.60
N PHE A 73 -2.41 -9.72 0.82
CA PHE A 73 -1.92 -10.01 -0.53
C PHE A 73 -0.66 -10.89 -0.48
N ILE A 74 0.32 -10.58 0.37
CA ILE A 74 1.55 -11.36 0.52
C ILE A 74 1.26 -12.83 0.88
N LEU A 75 0.24 -13.08 1.72
CA LEU A 75 -0.19 -14.44 2.08
C LEU A 75 -0.71 -15.25 0.89
N ASN A 76 -1.16 -14.60 -0.19
CA ASN A 76 -1.46 -15.24 -1.48
C ASN A 76 -0.19 -15.24 -2.35
N THR A 77 0.80 -16.02 -1.92
CA THR A 77 2.19 -15.93 -2.42
C THR A 77 2.34 -16.10 -3.92
N GLN A 78 1.54 -16.96 -4.56
CA GLN A 78 1.57 -17.15 -6.02
C GLN A 78 1.08 -15.91 -6.76
N GLU A 79 -0.08 -15.39 -6.35
CA GLU A 79 -0.67 -14.19 -6.94
C GLU A 79 0.19 -12.96 -6.68
N TYR A 80 0.79 -12.86 -5.50
CA TYR A 80 1.70 -11.77 -5.14
C TYR A 80 3.01 -11.80 -5.95
N ALA A 81 3.65 -12.97 -6.07
CA ALA A 81 4.85 -13.11 -6.89
C ALA A 81 4.57 -12.79 -8.37
N ALA A 82 3.44 -13.27 -8.91
CA ALA A 82 3.03 -12.99 -10.28
C ALA A 82 2.72 -11.50 -10.51
N PHE A 83 2.11 -10.83 -9.52
CA PHE A 83 1.91 -9.38 -9.53
C PHE A 83 3.24 -8.63 -9.54
N CYS A 84 4.15 -8.96 -8.63
CA CYS A 84 5.45 -8.31 -8.53
C CYS A 84 6.25 -8.44 -9.84
N ALA A 85 6.33 -9.65 -10.40
CA ALA A 85 7.01 -9.90 -11.67
C ALA A 85 6.41 -9.09 -12.83
N ARG A 86 5.07 -8.98 -12.89
CA ARG A 86 4.38 -8.28 -13.98
C ARG A 86 4.45 -6.76 -13.86
N GLU A 87 4.21 -6.22 -12.67
CA GLU A 87 4.04 -4.77 -12.47
C GLU A 87 5.36 -4.08 -12.13
N ALA A 88 6.27 -4.76 -11.41
CA ALA A 88 7.53 -4.19 -10.95
C ALA A 88 8.76 -4.76 -11.67
N GLY A 89 8.68 -6.02 -12.13
CA GLY A 89 9.83 -6.77 -12.66
C GLY A 89 10.78 -7.29 -11.59
N TYR A 90 10.44 -7.15 -10.31
CA TYR A 90 11.20 -7.66 -9.15
C TYR A 90 10.24 -7.94 -8.00
N PHE A 91 10.65 -8.77 -7.03
CA PHE A 91 9.85 -9.04 -5.85
C PHE A 91 9.84 -7.83 -4.91
N ILE A 92 8.65 -7.37 -4.53
CA ILE A 92 8.50 -6.24 -3.62
C ILE A 92 8.59 -6.79 -2.20
N HIS A 93 9.65 -6.47 -1.47
CA HIS A 93 9.83 -6.98 -0.13
C HIS A 93 9.08 -6.14 0.89
N HIS A 94 8.35 -6.83 1.77
CA HIS A 94 7.78 -6.22 2.96
C HIS A 94 8.80 -6.30 4.09
N ALA A 95 9.10 -5.15 4.68
CA ALA A 95 9.97 -5.04 5.84
C ALA A 95 9.18 -4.41 6.99
N PRO A 96 8.93 -5.16 8.08
CA PRO A 96 8.47 -4.57 9.33
C PRO A 96 9.57 -3.67 9.89
N ASP A 97 9.24 -2.46 10.34
CA ASP A 97 10.18 -1.65 11.13
C ASP A 97 10.62 -2.51 12.34
N GLU A 98 11.93 -2.60 12.59
CA GLU A 98 12.46 -3.23 13.81
C GLU A 98 11.72 -2.68 15.02
N PHE A 99 11.39 -3.54 16.01
CA PHE A 99 10.58 -3.29 17.22
C PHE A 99 10.80 -1.90 17.83
N THR A 100 10.21 -0.90 17.19
CA THR A 100 10.19 0.48 17.63
C THR A 100 8.84 0.61 18.29
N ALA A 101 8.82 1.05 19.55
CA ALA A 101 7.58 1.30 20.25
C ALA A 101 6.66 2.11 19.34
N PRO A 102 5.39 1.72 19.17
CA PRO A 102 4.51 2.39 18.23
C PRO A 102 4.52 3.88 18.53
N ARG A 103 4.84 4.71 17.53
CA ARG A 103 4.68 6.16 17.62
C ARG A 103 3.22 6.40 18.00
N ARG A 104 2.99 6.80 19.25
CA ARG A 104 1.66 7.13 19.75
C ARG A 104 1.26 8.55 19.38
N ASP A 105 2.20 9.32 18.84
CA ASP A 105 1.95 10.67 18.36
C ASP A 105 1.39 10.63 16.94
N GLU A 106 0.12 11.02 16.81
CA GLU A 106 -0.60 11.14 15.54
C GLU A 106 0.08 12.12 14.57
N ALA A 107 0.74 13.17 15.08
CA ALA A 107 1.47 14.11 14.23
C ALA A 107 2.67 13.43 13.57
N ALA A 108 3.43 12.65 14.32
CA ALA A 108 4.56 11.89 13.81
C ALA A 108 4.13 10.78 12.83
N VAL A 109 2.98 10.13 13.06
CA VAL A 109 2.42 9.15 12.09
C VAL A 109 2.03 9.86 10.80
N ARG A 110 1.32 10.99 10.88
CA ARG A 110 0.95 11.77 9.70
C ARG A 110 2.17 12.24 8.91
N GLU A 111 3.20 12.73 9.58
CA GLU A 111 4.46 13.15 8.95
C GLU A 111 5.13 11.98 8.21
N ALA A 112 5.15 10.79 8.82
CA ALA A 112 5.72 9.59 8.20
C ALA A 112 4.94 9.10 6.97
N LEU A 113 3.63 9.32 6.92
CA LEU A 113 2.77 8.93 5.79
C LEU A 113 2.68 10.01 4.69
N ALA A 114 3.01 11.27 5.01
CA ALA A 114 2.85 12.40 4.11
C ALA A 114 3.52 12.21 2.73
N PRO A 115 4.76 11.68 2.62
CA PRO A 115 5.38 11.45 1.31
C PRO A 115 4.58 10.47 0.44
N THR A 116 4.01 9.43 1.04
CA THR A 116 3.21 8.43 0.33
C THR A 116 1.87 9.00 -0.13
N VAL A 117 1.19 9.74 0.75
CA VAL A 117 -0.09 10.41 0.42
C VAL A 117 0.10 11.43 -0.70
N GLU A 118 1.18 12.22 -0.64
CA GLU A 118 1.51 13.19 -1.69
C GLU A 118 1.77 12.48 -3.03
N ALA A 119 2.54 11.39 -3.03
CA ALA A 119 2.83 10.63 -4.24
C ALA A 119 1.56 10.04 -4.88
N ILE A 120 0.66 9.44 -4.09
CA ILE A 120 -0.62 8.89 -4.59
C ILE A 120 -1.49 10.01 -5.16
N THR A 121 -1.59 11.13 -4.45
CA THR A 121 -2.41 12.28 -4.88
C THR A 121 -1.88 12.87 -6.17
N LYS A 122 -0.56 13.10 -6.27
CA LYS A 122 0.10 13.63 -7.47
C LYS A 122 -0.01 12.69 -8.67
N ALA A 123 0.00 11.38 -8.44
CA ALA A 123 -0.21 10.37 -9.47
C ALA A 123 -1.67 10.29 -9.96
N GLY A 124 -2.62 10.93 -9.24
CA GLY A 124 -4.04 10.91 -9.57
C GLY A 124 -4.69 9.53 -9.42
N LEU A 125 -4.15 8.71 -8.52
CA LEU A 125 -4.60 7.36 -8.24
C LEU A 125 -5.78 7.35 -7.24
N PRO A 126 -6.58 6.27 -7.18
CA PRO A 126 -7.59 6.11 -6.15
C PRO A 126 -7.02 6.27 -4.74
N PHE A 127 -7.71 7.05 -3.91
CA PHE A 127 -7.29 7.42 -2.57
C PHE A 127 -8.51 7.67 -1.69
N HIS A 128 -8.56 7.03 -0.53
CA HIS A 128 -9.62 7.13 0.46
C HIS A 128 -9.06 7.74 1.75
N PRO A 129 -9.22 9.06 1.99
CA PRO A 129 -8.58 9.77 3.09
C PRO A 129 -8.80 9.14 4.47
N GLU A 130 -9.94 8.50 4.71
CA GLU A 130 -10.30 7.78 5.93
C GLU A 130 -9.36 6.61 6.23
N LEU A 131 -8.78 5.98 5.20
CA LEU A 131 -7.84 4.88 5.36
C LEU A 131 -6.43 5.35 5.72
N TRP A 132 -6.10 6.61 5.49
CA TRP A 132 -4.77 7.19 5.69
C TRP A 132 -4.68 8.11 6.92
N GLN A 133 -5.75 8.19 7.71
CA GLN A 133 -5.76 8.92 8.97
C GLN A 133 -5.12 8.13 10.11
N SER A 134 -4.53 8.87 11.05
CA SER A 134 -4.06 8.30 12.33
C SER A 134 -5.27 8.11 13.23
N GLY A 135 -5.93 6.94 13.15
CA GLY A 135 -7.16 6.67 13.90
C GLY A 135 -7.29 5.18 14.21
N GLY A 136 -7.62 4.87 15.46
CA GLY A 136 -7.36 3.59 16.11
C GLY A 136 -8.14 2.39 15.56
N ASP A 137 -7.43 1.27 15.44
CA ASP A 137 -7.88 0.06 16.11
C ASP A 137 -6.69 -0.81 16.49
N ARG A 138 -6.84 -1.53 17.61
CA ARG A 138 -5.87 -2.50 18.09
C ARG A 138 -5.99 -3.75 17.22
N CYS A 139 -5.22 -3.80 16.14
CA CYS A 139 -4.94 -5.08 15.51
C CYS A 139 -4.07 -5.88 16.50
N SER A 140 -4.62 -6.96 17.05
CA SER A 140 -3.93 -7.85 18.00
C SER A 140 -2.77 -8.63 17.37
N GLN A 141 -2.55 -8.48 16.06
CA GLN A 141 -1.52 -9.20 15.30
C GLN A 141 -0.50 -8.30 14.60
N CYS A 142 -0.52 -6.97 14.80
CA CYS A 142 0.45 -6.09 14.14
C CYS A 142 1.30 -5.32 15.16
N HIS A 143 2.55 -5.73 15.30
CA HIS A 143 3.57 -4.96 15.97
C HIS A 143 4.38 -4.19 14.90
N SER A 144 4.35 -2.85 15.02
CA SER A 144 5.26 -1.89 14.40
C SER A 144 5.09 -1.62 12.89
N GLY A 145 5.30 -0.35 12.53
CA GLY A 145 4.99 0.20 11.19
C GLY A 145 5.76 -0.52 10.09
N CYS A 146 5.13 -0.69 8.94
CA CYS A 146 5.70 -1.45 7.83
C CYS A 146 6.16 -0.50 6.73
N THR A 147 7.17 -0.88 5.96
CA THR A 147 7.61 -0.13 4.79
C THR A 147 7.81 -1.05 3.59
N ASN A 148 7.83 -0.46 2.40
CA ASN A 148 8.23 -1.15 1.18
C ASN A 148 9.72 -0.95 0.94
N CYS A 149 10.52 -2.00 1.20
CA CYS A 149 11.93 -2.02 0.86
C CYS A 149 12.10 -2.54 -0.58
N GLY A 150 12.50 -1.64 -1.48
CA GLY A 150 12.99 -2.02 -2.80
C GLY A 150 14.51 -2.07 -2.82
N GLN A 151 15.08 -3.28 -2.84
CA GLN A 151 16.26 -3.65 -3.65
C GLN A 151 16.52 -5.16 -3.49
N GLY A 152 16.07 -5.94 -4.48
CA GLY A 152 16.64 -7.25 -4.76
C GLY A 152 17.80 -7.05 -5.72
N ASP A 153 19.01 -6.87 -5.18
CA ASP A 153 20.22 -7.18 -5.94
C ASP A 153 20.35 -8.71 -5.95
N ASP A 154 19.77 -9.37 -6.95
CA ASP A 154 20.03 -10.79 -7.22
C ASP A 154 21.05 -10.90 -8.35
N PRO A 155 22.30 -11.31 -8.08
CA PRO A 155 23.23 -11.75 -9.10
C PRO A 155 23.26 -13.29 -9.14
N HIS A 156 22.34 -13.94 -9.86
CA HIS A 156 22.50 -15.34 -10.27
C HIS A 156 21.79 -15.66 -11.59
#